data_AF-A0A8C6ILT0-F1
#
_entry.id   AF-A0A8C6ILT0-F1
#
_cell.length_a   1.000
_cell.length_b   1.000
_cell.length_c   1.000
_cell.angle_alpha   90.00
_cell.angle_beta   90.00
_cell.angle_gamma   90.00
#
_symmetry.space_group_name_H-M   'P 1'
#
loop_
_entity.id
_entity.type
_entity.pdbx_description
1 polymer ?
#
loop_
_entity_poly.entity_id
_entity_poly.type
_entity_poly.pdbx_seq_one_letter_code
_entity_poly.pdbx_strand_id
1 'polypeptide(L)'
;MALPMRSLFTDPDRYLQSFRLFLANSTEHQCMQEFMERQLPSVIGSIGNGKSAINILSVGGGAGEIDLLILSKIQARYPGVTINNHVIEPSADQIFKYKEHVAATSNLENVKFTWHEETAYEYESRMSAEKKTKKWDFIHMIQTRKQRLGEVSPKAISTEERGVGRRG
;
A
#
# COMPACT_ATOMS: atom_id res chain seq x y z
N MET A 1 42.58 -7.61 -11.02
CA MET A 1 41.22 -7.36 -11.56
C MET A 1 40.27 -7.22 -10.39
N ALA A 2 39.49 -6.14 -10.31
CA ALA A 2 38.50 -5.98 -9.25
C ALA A 2 37.33 -6.95 -9.50
N LEU A 3 36.85 -7.62 -8.46
CA LEU A 3 35.66 -8.47 -8.57
C LEU A 3 34.44 -7.59 -8.94
N PRO A 4 33.54 -8.07 -9.82
CA PRO A 4 32.33 -7.33 -10.16
C PRO A 4 31.46 -7.15 -8.91
N MET A 5 30.94 -5.93 -8.72
CA MET A 5 30.01 -5.65 -7.63
C MET A 5 28.76 -6.51 -7.78
N ARG A 6 28.41 -7.23 -6.72
CA ARG A 6 27.19 -8.04 -6.66
C ARG A 6 26.05 -7.24 -6.05
N SER A 7 24.84 -7.50 -6.52
CA SER A 7 23.64 -6.90 -5.96
C SER A 7 23.46 -7.34 -4.50
N LEU A 8 23.10 -6.42 -3.62
CA LEU A 8 22.82 -6.73 -2.21
C LEU A 8 21.69 -7.75 -2.05
N PHE A 9 20.79 -7.86 -3.03
CA PHE A 9 19.72 -8.85 -3.06
C PHE A 9 20.21 -10.30 -3.21
N THR A 10 21.45 -10.50 -3.66
CA THR A 10 22.04 -11.85 -3.77
C THR A 10 22.50 -12.41 -2.43
N ASP A 11 22.45 -11.60 -1.37
CA ASP A 11 22.84 -11.94 -0.01
C ASP A 11 21.75 -11.45 0.97
N PRO A 12 20.74 -12.29 1.28
CA PRO A 12 19.60 -11.90 2.11
C PRO A 12 19.98 -11.42 3.51
N ASP A 13 20.99 -12.04 4.12
CA ASP A 13 21.44 -11.70 5.48
C ASP A 13 22.10 -10.32 5.48
N ARG A 14 23.00 -10.07 4.52
CA ARG A 14 23.64 -8.78 4.37
C ARG A 14 22.66 -7.69 3.97
N TYR A 15 21.65 -8.05 3.16
CA TYR A 15 20.54 -7.15 2.85
C TYR A 15 19.78 -6.74 4.11
N LEU A 16 19.36 -7.70 4.92
CA LEU A 16 18.62 -7.44 6.16
C LEU A 16 19.44 -6.62 7.15
N GLN A 17 20.73 -6.95 7.31
CA GLN A 17 21.63 -6.19 8.19
C GLN A 17 21.78 -4.74 7.72
N SER A 18 22.01 -4.54 6.42
CA SER A 18 22.17 -3.21 5.83
C SER A 18 20.87 -2.40 5.92
N PHE A 19 19.72 -3.04 5.72
CA PHE A 19 18.40 -2.42 5.85
C PHE A 19 18.12 -2.00 7.30
N ARG A 20 18.44 -2.85 8.29
CA ARG A 20 18.33 -2.48 9.71
C ARG A 20 19.22 -1.29 10.06
N LEU A 21 20.46 -1.27 9.56
CA LEU A 21 21.37 -0.12 9.74
C LEU A 21 20.82 1.15 9.09
N PHE A 22 20.26 1.05 7.88
CA PHE A 22 19.57 2.16 7.23
C PHE A 22 18.44 2.69 8.10
N LEU A 23 17.54 1.83 8.60
CA LEU A 23 16.43 2.26 9.45
C LEU A 23 16.92 2.90 10.76
N ALA A 24 18.00 2.40 11.36
CA ALA A 24 18.56 2.93 12.60
C ALA A 24 19.31 4.26 12.44
N ASN A 25 19.83 4.54 11.24
CA ASN A 25 20.66 5.71 10.96
C ASN A 25 20.02 6.69 9.96
N SER A 26 18.73 6.53 9.68
CA SER A 26 17.95 7.43 8.82
C SER A 26 16.73 7.97 9.54
N THR A 27 16.15 9.02 8.98
CA THR A 27 14.89 9.59 9.44
C THR A 27 13.68 8.93 8.78
N GLU A 28 13.82 7.72 8.20
CA GLU A 28 12.74 7.05 7.42
C GLU A 28 11.43 6.95 8.22
N HIS A 29 11.47 6.42 9.44
CA HIS A 29 10.28 6.32 10.30
C HIS A 29 9.74 7.69 10.71
N GLN A 30 10.62 8.66 10.99
CA GLN A 30 10.21 10.02 11.36
C GLN A 30 9.53 10.73 10.20
N CYS A 31 10.07 10.60 8.99
CA CYS A 31 9.52 11.17 7.76
C CYS A 31 8.13 10.56 7.45
N MET A 32 8.02 9.23 7.56
CA MET A 32 6.74 8.55 7.41
C MET A 32 5.72 9.02 8.46
N GLN A 33 6.11 9.09 9.73
CA GLN A 33 5.23 9.59 10.79
C GLN A 33 4.79 11.04 10.54
N GLU A 34 5.71 11.91 10.12
CA GLU A 34 5.40 13.31 9.81
C GLU A 34 4.41 13.42 8.65
N PHE A 35 4.59 12.63 7.58
CA PHE A 35 3.65 12.56 6.47
C PHE A 35 2.27 12.10 6.95
N MET A 36 2.22 11.05 7.77
CA MET A 36 0.98 10.48 8.30
C MET A 36 0.20 11.48 9.17
N GLU A 37 0.88 12.34 9.92
CA GLU A 37 0.23 13.34 10.78
C GLU A 37 -0.13 14.61 10.02
N ARG A 38 0.75 15.12 9.15
CA ARG A 38 0.62 16.48 8.58
C ARG A 38 -0.01 16.49 7.20
N GLN A 39 0.25 15.47 6.39
CA GLN A 39 -0.12 15.47 4.97
C GLN A 39 -1.28 14.50 4.67
N LEU A 40 -1.23 13.30 5.24
CA LEU A 40 -2.23 12.26 4.97
C LEU A 40 -3.68 12.73 5.20
N PRO A 41 -4.02 13.46 6.29
CA PRO A 41 -5.41 13.92 6.51
C PRO A 41 -5.97 14.79 5.36
N SER A 42 -5.11 15.58 4.72
CA SER A 42 -5.48 16.38 3.54
C SER A 42 -5.69 15.49 2.32
N VAL A 43 -4.78 14.54 2.08
CA VAL A 43 -4.84 13.59 0.96
C VAL A 43 -6.11 12.73 1.01
N ILE A 44 -6.47 12.22 2.19
CA ILE A 44 -7.68 11.41 2.38
C ILE A 44 -8.94 12.25 2.58
N GLY A 45 -8.86 13.59 2.57
CA GLY A 45 -9.92 14.48 3.03
C GLY A 45 -11.23 14.39 2.23
N SER A 46 -11.16 13.91 0.98
CA SER A 46 -12.28 13.82 0.04
C SER A 46 -12.61 12.40 -0.45
N ILE A 47 -11.84 11.38 -0.09
CA ILE A 47 -11.96 10.02 -0.67
C ILE A 47 -13.30 9.34 -0.35
N GLY A 48 -13.88 9.68 0.80
CA GLY A 48 -15.12 9.08 1.32
C GLY A 48 -16.38 9.95 1.22
N ASN A 49 -16.31 11.14 0.61
CA ASN A 49 -17.45 12.08 0.62
C ASN A 49 -18.68 11.48 -0.07
N GLY A 50 -19.78 11.33 0.69
CA GLY A 50 -21.06 10.81 0.21
C GLY A 50 -21.09 9.30 -0.07
N LYS A 51 -20.05 8.55 0.32
CA LYS A 51 -19.98 7.09 0.10
C LYS A 51 -20.34 6.32 1.37
N SER A 52 -21.06 5.22 1.19
CA SER A 52 -21.36 4.26 2.27
C SER A 52 -20.19 3.32 2.57
N ALA A 53 -19.24 3.20 1.63
CA ALA A 53 -18.02 2.43 1.81
C ALA A 53 -16.82 3.08 1.09
N ILE A 54 -15.63 2.89 1.66
CA ILE A 54 -14.33 3.32 1.12
C ILE A 54 -13.53 2.08 0.75
N ASN A 55 -13.06 2.00 -0.50
CA ASN A 55 -12.26 0.88 -1.01
C ASN A 55 -10.79 1.29 -1.07
N ILE A 56 -9.95 0.59 -0.33
CA ILE A 56 -8.51 0.84 -0.23
C ILE A 56 -7.75 -0.33 -0.85
N LEU A 57 -6.73 -0.01 -1.64
CA LEU A 57 -5.77 -0.98 -2.15
C LEU A 57 -4.38 -0.70 -1.56
N SER A 58 -3.91 -1.61 -0.73
CA SER A 58 -2.55 -1.67 -0.21
C SER A 58 -1.71 -2.58 -1.10
N VAL A 59 -0.68 -2.01 -1.74
CA VAL A 59 0.29 -2.78 -2.51
C VAL A 59 1.58 -2.89 -1.71
N GLY A 60 2.00 -4.12 -1.42
CA GLY A 60 3.17 -4.44 -0.61
C GLY A 60 3.04 -3.99 0.84
N GLY A 61 1.87 -4.19 1.46
CA GLY A 61 1.60 -3.78 2.84
C GLY A 61 2.47 -4.46 3.90
N GLY A 62 3.23 -5.50 3.55
CA GLY A 62 4.13 -6.18 4.48
C GLY A 62 3.38 -6.74 5.69
N ALA A 63 3.86 -6.42 6.90
CA ALA A 63 3.22 -6.82 8.16
C ALA A 63 2.16 -5.80 8.64
N GLY A 64 1.82 -4.79 7.83
CA GLY A 64 0.65 -3.94 8.00
C GLY A 64 0.78 -2.79 8.99
N GLU A 65 1.97 -2.50 9.53
CA GLU A 65 2.15 -1.46 10.54
C GLU A 65 1.72 -0.08 10.02
N ILE A 66 2.12 0.27 8.80
CA ILE A 66 1.77 1.55 8.19
C ILE A 66 0.32 1.53 7.69
N ASP A 67 -0.15 0.41 7.14
CA ASP A 67 -1.54 0.27 6.70
C ASP A 67 -2.52 0.51 7.85
N LEU A 68 -2.30 -0.09 9.02
CA LEU A 68 -3.17 0.08 10.18
C LEU A 68 -3.18 1.54 10.65
N LEU A 69 -2.05 2.23 10.56
CA LEU A 69 -1.99 3.67 10.83
C LEU A 69 -2.80 4.48 9.80
N ILE A 70 -2.72 4.15 8.51
CA ILE A 70 -3.55 4.78 7.46
C ILE A 70 -5.03 4.55 7.74
N LEU A 71 -5.42 3.31 8.03
CA LEU A 71 -6.79 2.94 8.35
C LEU A 71 -7.31 3.73 9.55
N SER A 72 -6.50 3.90 10.61
CA SER A 72 -6.89 4.70 11.77
C SER A 72 -7.20 6.17 11.42
N LYS A 73 -6.43 6.78 10.52
CA LYS A 73 -6.66 8.17 10.07
C LYS A 73 -7.90 8.26 9.19
N ILE A 74 -8.16 7.26 8.35
CA ILE A 74 -9.37 7.20 7.51
C ILE A 74 -10.62 6.99 8.38
N GLN A 75 -10.58 6.09 9.37
CA GLN A 75 -11.68 5.89 10.31
C GLN A 75 -11.97 7.16 11.12
N ALA A 76 -10.94 7.86 11.59
CA ALA A 76 -11.10 9.12 12.31
C ALA A 76 -11.76 10.22 11.44
N ARG A 77 -11.47 10.21 10.14
CA ARG A 77 -12.05 11.16 9.18
C ARG A 77 -13.48 10.80 8.78
N TYR A 78 -13.79 9.51 8.68
CA TYR A 78 -15.05 8.96 8.19
C TYR A 78 -15.66 7.97 9.21
N PRO A 79 -16.09 8.44 10.39
CA PRO A 79 -16.62 7.57 11.43
C PRO A 79 -17.85 6.81 10.94
N GLY A 80 -17.90 5.51 11.22
CA GLY A 80 -19.02 4.62 10.86
C GLY A 80 -19.08 4.19 9.38
N VAL A 81 -18.23 4.72 8.51
CA VAL A 81 -18.16 4.28 7.10
C VAL A 81 -17.46 2.93 7.01
N THR A 82 -17.99 2.01 6.19
CA THR A 82 -17.34 0.71 5.98
C THR A 82 -16.07 0.89 5.16
N ILE A 83 -14.97 0.27 5.57
CA ILE A 83 -13.70 0.30 4.84
C ILE A 83 -13.43 -1.10 4.29
N ASN A 84 -13.26 -1.22 2.97
CA ASN A 84 -12.84 -2.45 2.32
C ASN A 84 -11.35 -2.34 1.97
N ASN A 85 -10.50 -2.94 2.79
CA ASN A 85 -9.04 -2.94 2.59
C ASN A 85 -8.58 -4.20 1.86
N HIS A 86 -8.05 -4.04 0.66
CA HIS A 86 -7.43 -5.11 -0.11
C HIS A 86 -5.91 -5.01 -0.02
N VAL A 87 -5.25 -6.09 0.37
CA VAL A 87 -3.79 -6.14 0.55
C VAL A 87 -3.20 -7.10 -0.48
N ILE A 88 -2.26 -6.61 -1.27
CA ILE A 88 -1.44 -7.40 -2.19
C ILE A 88 -0.06 -7.55 -1.57
N GLU A 89 0.31 -8.75 -1.15
CA GLU A 89 1.64 -9.04 -0.60
C GLU A 89 2.07 -10.46 -1.00
N PRO A 90 3.17 -10.63 -1.74
CA PRO A 90 3.58 -11.96 -2.20
C PRO A 90 4.16 -12.85 -1.08
N SER A 91 4.49 -12.31 0.10
CA SER A 91 5.05 -13.09 1.20
C SER A 91 3.97 -13.58 2.17
N ALA A 92 3.73 -14.90 2.18
CA ALA A 92 2.85 -15.56 3.15
C ALA A 92 3.20 -15.20 4.60
N ASP A 93 4.50 -15.19 4.95
CA ASP A 93 4.98 -14.84 6.30
C ASP A 93 4.59 -13.41 6.71
N GLN A 94 4.63 -12.47 5.76
CA GLN A 94 4.25 -11.08 6.01
C GLN A 94 2.73 -10.95 6.13
N ILE A 95 1.95 -11.63 5.28
CA ILE A 95 0.49 -11.72 5.41
C ILE A 95 0.10 -12.31 6.77
N PHE A 96 0.80 -13.35 7.21
CA PHE A 96 0.56 -13.99 8.50
C PHE A 96 0.75 -12.98 9.65
N LYS A 97 1.90 -12.29 9.71
CA LYS A 97 2.17 -11.25 10.70
C LYS A 97 1.16 -10.11 10.65
N TYR A 98 0.76 -9.70 9.45
CA TYR A 98 -0.28 -8.68 9.29
C TYR A 98 -1.61 -9.16 9.90
N LYS A 99 -2.04 -10.39 9.63
CA LYS A 99 -3.24 -10.96 10.25
C LYS A 99 -3.14 -11.00 11.78
N GLU A 100 -1.98 -11.33 12.34
CA GLU A 100 -1.74 -11.25 13.79
C GLU A 100 -1.86 -9.81 14.32
N HIS A 101 -1.28 -8.83 13.64
CA HIS A 101 -1.41 -7.42 14.01
C HIS A 101 -2.86 -6.93 13.93
N VAL A 102 -3.62 -7.33 12.91
CA VAL A 102 -5.06 -7.04 12.79
C VAL A 102 -5.82 -7.64 13.97
N ALA A 103 -5.54 -8.90 14.32
CA ALA A 103 -6.19 -9.57 15.44
C ALA A 103 -5.86 -8.93 16.81
N ALA A 104 -4.66 -8.37 16.95
CA ALA A 104 -4.23 -7.66 18.15
C ALA A 104 -4.74 -6.21 18.23
N THR A 105 -5.27 -5.64 17.14
CA THR A 105 -5.70 -4.24 17.06
C THR A 105 -7.20 -4.11 17.30
N SER A 106 -7.59 -3.32 18.30
CA SER A 106 -8.99 -2.95 18.57
C SER A 106 -9.52 -1.91 17.57
N ASN A 107 -10.85 -1.73 17.50
CA ASN A 107 -11.53 -0.72 16.70
C ASN A 107 -11.43 -0.93 15.18
N LEU A 108 -11.42 -2.19 14.72
CA LEU A 108 -11.39 -2.54 13.29
C LEU A 108 -12.71 -3.15 12.80
N GLU A 109 -13.81 -3.01 13.55
CA GLU A 109 -15.09 -3.68 13.26
C GLU A 109 -15.71 -3.21 11.94
N ASN A 110 -15.48 -1.96 11.54
CA ASN A 110 -15.93 -1.41 10.27
C ASN A 110 -14.93 -1.63 9.11
N VAL A 111 -13.82 -2.35 9.34
CA VAL A 111 -12.79 -2.63 8.34
C VAL A 111 -12.86 -4.09 7.90
N LYS A 112 -13.03 -4.32 6.60
CA LYS A 112 -13.01 -5.64 5.97
C LYS A 112 -11.70 -5.82 5.23
N PHE A 113 -10.93 -6.83 5.63
CA PHE A 113 -9.67 -7.17 4.99
C PHE A 113 -9.85 -8.26 3.92
N THR A 114 -9.19 -8.09 2.79
CA THR A 114 -9.05 -9.12 1.74
C THR A 114 -7.58 -9.24 1.39
N TRP A 115 -7.01 -10.43 1.52
CA TRP A 115 -5.59 -10.69 1.30
C TRP A 115 -5.38 -11.38 -0.05
N HIS A 116 -4.41 -10.90 -0.82
CA HIS A 116 -3.98 -11.44 -2.09
C HIS A 116 -2.50 -11.81 -1.96
N GLU A 117 -2.21 -13.11 -1.85
CA GLU A 117 -0.85 -13.64 -1.81
C GLU A 117 -0.30 -13.75 -3.23
N GLU A 118 0.03 -12.60 -3.82
CA GLU A 118 0.58 -12.49 -5.16
C GLU A 118 1.36 -11.17 -5.28
N THR A 119 2.14 -11.03 -6.34
CA THR A 119 2.80 -9.77 -6.68
C THR A 119 1.80 -8.79 -7.29
N ALA A 120 2.12 -7.49 -7.25
CA ALA A 120 1.28 -6.48 -7.91
C ALA A 120 1.10 -6.73 -9.41
N TYR A 121 2.12 -7.30 -10.07
CA TYR A 121 2.07 -7.65 -11.48
C TYR A 121 1.10 -8.81 -11.76
N GLU A 122 1.14 -9.85 -10.94
CA GLU A 122 0.19 -10.97 -11.03
C GLU A 122 -1.24 -10.50 -10.77
N TYR A 123 -1.43 -9.65 -9.76
CA TYR A 123 -2.73 -9.04 -9.44
C TYR A 123 -3.27 -8.23 -10.62
N GLU A 124 -2.45 -7.35 -11.21
CA GLU A 124 -2.83 -6.54 -12.37
C GLU A 124 -3.19 -7.43 -13.58
N SER A 125 -2.35 -8.42 -13.87
CA SER A 125 -2.55 -9.37 -14.97
C SER A 125 -3.85 -10.15 -14.81
N ARG A 126 -4.13 -10.63 -13.59
CA ARG A 126 -5.35 -11.36 -13.24
C ARG A 126 -6.60 -10.48 -13.35
N MET A 127 -6.57 -9.27 -12.79
CA MET A 127 -7.69 -8.31 -12.89
C MET A 127 -8.01 -7.94 -14.34
N SER A 128 -6.96 -7.79 -15.16
CA SER A 128 -7.08 -7.51 -16.58
C SER A 128 -7.69 -8.69 -17.35
N ALA A 129 -7.21 -9.91 -17.10
CA ALA A 129 -7.72 -11.13 -17.73
C ALA A 129 -9.19 -11.40 -17.36
N GLU A 130 -9.56 -11.15 -16.10
CA GLU A 130 -10.93 -11.31 -15.61
C GLU A 130 -11.87 -10.18 -16.06
N LYS A 131 -11.36 -9.15 -16.77
CA LYS A 131 -12.08 -7.91 -17.13
C LYS A 131 -12.78 -7.25 -15.93
N LYS A 132 -12.25 -7.46 -14.72
CA LYS A 132 -12.80 -6.89 -13.49
C LYS A 132 -12.24 -5.49 -13.31
N THR A 133 -13.06 -4.49 -13.59
CA THR A 133 -12.74 -3.11 -13.27
C THR A 133 -13.25 -2.80 -11.86
N LYS A 134 -12.32 -2.72 -10.91
CA LYS A 134 -12.61 -2.24 -9.55
C LYS A 134 -12.04 -0.83 -9.38
N LYS A 135 -12.88 0.11 -8.96
CA LYS A 135 -12.43 1.45 -8.59
C LYS A 135 -11.97 1.46 -7.14
N TRP A 136 -10.87 2.15 -6.90
CA TRP A 136 -10.29 2.34 -5.58
C TRP A 136 -10.42 3.81 -5.20
N ASP A 137 -10.75 4.05 -3.94
CA ASP A 137 -10.87 5.38 -3.37
C ASP A 137 -9.52 5.88 -2.86
N PHE A 138 -8.65 4.95 -2.47
CA PHE A 138 -7.28 5.21 -2.09
C PHE A 138 -6.39 4.02 -2.46
N ILE A 139 -5.24 4.29 -3.07
CA ILE A 139 -4.21 3.29 -3.39
C ILE A 139 -2.90 3.78 -2.79
N HIS A 140 -2.20 2.93 -2.04
CA HIS A 140 -0.87 3.24 -1.55
C HIS A 140 0.13 2.13 -1.87
N MET A 141 1.34 2.54 -2.18
CA MET A 141 2.48 1.68 -2.50
C MET A 141 3.66 2.15 -1.65
N ILE A 142 3.77 1.65 -0.42
CA ILE A 142 4.73 2.15 0.57
C ILE A 142 5.92 1.21 0.62
N GLN A 143 7.11 1.73 0.32
CA GLN A 143 8.36 0.99 0.25
C GLN A 143 8.32 -0.31 -0.58
N THR A 144 7.37 -0.42 -1.52
CA THR A 144 7.38 -1.47 -2.54
C THR A 144 8.59 -1.30 -3.43
N ARG A 145 9.57 -2.20 -3.28
CA ARG A 145 10.79 -2.13 -4.09
C ARG A 145 10.49 -2.49 -5.54
N LYS A 146 11.03 -1.66 -6.44
CA LYS A 146 10.92 -1.76 -7.91
C LYS A 146 11.30 -3.13 -8.50
N GLN A 147 11.98 -3.99 -7.74
CA GLN A 147 12.38 -5.34 -8.18
C GLN A 147 11.34 -6.44 -7.87
N ARG A 148 10.34 -6.17 -7.01
CA ARG A 148 9.14 -7.02 -6.82
C ARG A 148 7.97 -6.60 -7.73
N LEU A 149 8.16 -5.49 -8.42
CA LEU A 149 7.28 -4.90 -9.42
C LEU A 149 7.95 -5.19 -10.76
N GLY A 150 7.86 -6.42 -11.29
CA GLY A 150 8.33 -6.71 -12.65
C GLY A 150 7.84 -5.59 -13.57
N GLU A 151 8.78 -4.87 -14.20
CA GLU A 151 8.61 -3.59 -14.89
C GLU A 151 7.19 -3.03 -14.86
N VAL A 152 6.82 -2.31 -13.77
CA VAL A 152 5.54 -1.59 -13.77
C VAL A 152 5.61 -0.55 -14.87
N SER A 153 4.90 -0.84 -15.95
CA SER A 153 4.73 0.10 -17.04
C SER A 153 3.97 1.32 -16.47
N PRO A 154 4.33 2.56 -16.85
CA PRO A 154 3.65 3.77 -16.37
C PRO A 154 2.14 3.85 -16.71
N LYS A 155 1.58 2.85 -17.40
CA LYS A 155 0.19 2.81 -17.84
C LYS A 155 -0.81 2.35 -16.77
N ALA A 156 -0.35 1.79 -15.64
CA ALA A 156 -1.23 1.24 -14.60
C ALA A 156 -1.99 2.30 -13.78
N ILE A 157 -1.65 3.58 -13.92
CA ILE A 157 -2.40 4.70 -13.31
C ILE A 157 -3.01 5.53 -14.45
N SER A 158 -4.05 5.01 -15.09
CA SER A 158 -4.90 5.83 -15.95
C SER A 158 -5.79 6.71 -15.07
N THR A 159 -5.29 7.87 -14.71
CA THR A 159 -6.15 8.98 -14.32
C THR A 159 -6.90 9.41 -15.59
N GLU A 160 -8.15 8.99 -15.72
CA GLU A 160 -9.03 9.48 -16.77
C GLU A 160 -9.34 10.95 -16.46
N GLU A 161 -8.51 11.86 -16.97
CA GLU A 161 -8.81 13.29 -16.98
C GLU A 161 -10.10 13.48 -17.77
N ARG A 162 -11.19 13.75 -17.06
CA ARG A 162 -12.43 14.22 -17.68
C ARG A 162 -12.12 15.56 -18.36
N GLY A 163 -12.11 15.53 -19.69
CA GLY A 163 -12.07 16.73 -20.52
C GLY A 163 -13.15 17.71 -20.06
N VAL A 164 -12.70 18.84 -19.53
CA VAL A 164 -13.52 20.04 -19.38
C VAL A 164 -13.82 20.53 -20.80
N GLY A 165 -15.05 20.32 -21.25
CA GLY A 165 -15.55 20.89 -22.49
C GLY A 165 -15.37 22.39 -22.49
N ARG A 166 -14.53 22.90 -23.40
CA ARG A 166 -14.55 24.31 -23.79
C ARG A 166 -15.85 24.54 -24.56
N ARG A 167 -16.79 25.26 -23.94
CA ARG A 167 -17.78 26.05 -24.67
C ARG A 167 -17.12 27.41 -24.95
N GLY A 168 -16.91 27.67 -26.23
CA GLY A 168 -16.59 28.97 -26.83
C GLY A 168 -17.21 28.96 -28.21
#